data_AF-A0A820I9I0-F1
#
_entry.id   AF-A0A820I9I0-F1
#
_cell.length_a   1.000
_cell.length_b   1.000
_cell.length_c   1.000
_cell.angle_alpha   90.00
_cell.angle_beta   90.00
_cell.angle_gamma   90.00
#
_symmetry.space_group_name_H-M   'P 1'
#
loop_
_entity.id
_entity.type
_entity.pdbx_description
1 polymer ?
#
loop_
_entity_poly.entity_id
_entity_poly.type
_entity_poly.pdbx_seq_one_letter_code
_entity_poly.pdbx_strand_id
1 'polypeptide(L)'
;MARQITKISSNFIPGCQEDPSEFLIVLLNHLIQCLSPVYSSSYATYLSTLIHTIFGINIETSIKCRICLTETSKQNYESIWSISINSYFNLQQGLDAFCSVEELAGDDMFFCSKCRTKVLALQSTKLIDASPVIFIHLKRFVYDKK
;
A
#
# COMPACT_ATOMS: atom_id res chain seq x y z
N MET A 1 18.62 -2.26 19.56
CA MET A 1 17.39 -1.81 18.89
C MET A 1 16.13 -2.01 19.74
N ALA A 2 15.84 -3.20 20.28
CA ALA A 2 14.60 -3.48 21.03
C ALA A 2 14.29 -2.51 22.22
N ARG A 3 15.30 -2.02 22.95
CA ARG A 3 15.09 -1.14 24.13
C ARG A 3 14.66 0.30 23.80
N GLN A 4 14.74 0.72 22.54
CA GLN A 4 14.36 2.08 22.11
C GLN A 4 13.22 2.08 21.08
N ILE A 5 12.53 0.95 20.90
CA ILE A 5 11.47 0.82 19.90
C ILE A 5 10.29 1.76 20.16
N THR A 6 10.04 2.09 21.44
CA THR A 6 9.05 3.08 21.88
C THR A 6 9.36 4.50 21.43
N LYS A 7 10.62 4.80 21.06
CA LYS A 7 10.97 6.09 20.44
C LYS A 7 10.50 6.19 18.99
N ILE A 8 10.38 5.05 18.30
CA ILE A 8 9.93 4.96 16.91
C ILE A 8 8.40 5.11 16.85
N SER A 9 7.69 4.40 17.74
CA SER A 9 6.25 4.56 17.94
C SER A 9 5.84 4.08 19.32
N SER A 10 4.87 4.77 19.94
CA SER A 10 4.26 4.35 21.20
C SER A 10 3.46 3.05 21.10
N ASN A 11 3.14 2.61 19.88
CA ASN A 11 2.35 1.40 19.64
C ASN A 11 3.18 0.11 19.83
N PHE A 12 4.52 0.21 19.77
CA PHE A 12 5.38 -0.96 19.92
C PHE A 12 5.67 -1.25 21.39
N ILE A 13 5.31 -2.45 21.83
CA ILE A 13 5.50 -2.89 23.22
C ILE A 13 6.72 -3.82 23.28
N PRO A 14 7.77 -3.47 24.05
CA PRO A 14 8.94 -4.33 24.18
C PRO A 14 8.58 -5.73 24.68
N GLY A 15 8.99 -6.76 23.93
CA GLY A 15 8.71 -8.16 24.25
C GLY A 15 7.46 -8.73 23.59
N CYS A 16 6.65 -7.90 22.91
CA CYS A 16 5.54 -8.36 22.07
C CYS A 16 6.03 -8.66 20.64
N GLN A 17 5.36 -9.61 19.99
CA GLN A 17 5.52 -9.81 18.54
C GLN A 17 4.73 -8.75 17.78
N GLU A 18 5.33 -8.22 16.72
CA GLU A 18 4.76 -7.17 15.87
C GLU A 18 4.74 -7.64 14.41
N ASP A 19 3.87 -7.06 13.59
CA ASP A 19 3.89 -7.28 12.14
C ASP A 19 5.13 -6.58 11.52
N PRO A 20 6.06 -7.32 10.87
CA PRO A 20 7.26 -6.72 10.29
C PRO A 20 6.98 -5.70 9.18
N SER A 21 5.87 -5.87 8.44
CA SER A 21 5.48 -4.96 7.37
C SER A 21 4.96 -3.64 7.93
N GLU A 22 4.17 -3.67 8.99
CA GLU A 22 3.74 -2.47 9.71
C GLU A 22 4.93 -1.76 10.36
N PHE A 23 5.83 -2.53 11.01
CA PHE A 23 7.05 -1.97 11.59
C PHE A 23 7.90 -1.22 10.56
N LEU A 24 8.07 -1.77 9.36
CA LEU A 24 8.86 -1.13 8.30
C LEU A 24 8.25 0.20 7.85
N ILE A 25 6.92 0.28 7.68
CA ILE A 25 6.22 1.52 7.34
C ILE A 25 6.43 2.58 8.43
N VAL A 26 6.25 2.18 9.70
CA VAL A 26 6.42 3.08 10.83
C VAL A 26 7.87 3.56 10.93
N LEU A 27 8.85 2.68 10.69
CA LEU A 27 10.27 3.03 10.69
C LEU A 27 10.60 4.06 9.61
N LEU A 28 10.14 3.85 8.37
CA LEU A 28 10.40 4.79 7.26
C LEU A 28 9.77 6.15 7.53
N ASN A 29 8.53 6.17 8.02
CA ASN A 29 7.85 7.41 8.40
C ASN A 29 8.58 8.13 9.56
N HIS A 30 9.05 7.38 10.56
CA HIS A 30 9.81 7.93 11.67
C HIS A 30 11.15 8.53 11.19
N LEU A 31 11.84 7.90 10.23
CA LEU A 31 13.05 8.45 9.64
C LEU A 31 12.79 9.78 8.91
N ILE A 32 11.71 9.87 8.13
CA ILE A 32 11.28 11.14 7.51
C ILE A 32 11.03 12.19 8.61
N GLN A 33 10.30 11.82 9.65
CA GLN A 33 9.97 12.72 10.76
C GLN A 33 11.19 13.16 11.55
N CYS A 34 12.19 12.32 11.80
CA CYS A 34 13.40 12.72 12.51
C CYS A 34 14.28 13.67 11.70
N LEU A 35 14.27 13.51 10.37
CA LEU A 35 15.06 14.33 9.46
C LEU A 35 14.31 15.61 9.03
N SER A 36 13.00 15.66 9.22
CA SER A 36 12.14 16.81 8.91
C SER A 36 12.32 18.06 9.79
N PRO A 37 12.43 18.02 11.13
CA PRO A 37 12.43 19.22 11.97
C PRO A 37 13.69 20.08 11.84
N VAL A 38 14.70 19.59 11.11
CA VAL A 38 15.90 20.37 10.77
C VAL A 38 15.66 21.29 9.55
N TYR A 39 14.58 21.09 8.77
CA TYR A 39 14.33 21.84 7.54
C TYR A 39 12.81 22.09 7.30
N SER A 40 12.49 23.10 6.49
CA SER A 40 11.11 23.52 6.18
C SER A 40 10.22 22.40 5.63
N SER A 41 8.90 22.61 5.57
CA SER A 41 7.91 21.69 4.98
C SER A 41 8.28 21.15 3.59
N SER A 42 9.00 21.95 2.80
CA SER A 42 9.56 21.54 1.50
C SER A 42 10.56 20.37 1.59
N TYR A 43 11.34 20.28 2.67
CA TYR A 43 12.33 19.22 2.86
C TYR A 43 11.69 17.91 3.32
N ALA A 44 10.62 17.97 4.11
CA ALA A 44 9.82 16.78 4.43
C ALA A 44 9.25 16.13 3.16
N THR A 45 8.73 16.95 2.24
CA THR A 45 8.29 16.49 0.92
C THR A 45 9.45 15.90 0.14
N TYR A 46 10.63 16.55 0.11
CA TYR A 46 11.82 16.02 -0.55
C TYR A 46 12.25 14.66 0.01
N LEU A 47 12.27 14.49 1.33
CA LEU A 47 12.65 13.22 1.97
C LEU A 47 11.64 12.12 1.69
N SER A 48 10.34 12.44 1.70
CA SER A 48 9.30 11.51 1.27
C SER A 48 9.55 11.06 -0.17
N THR A 49 9.79 12.01 -1.08
CA THR A 49 10.17 11.71 -2.47
C THR A 49 11.43 10.86 -2.56
N LEU A 50 12.45 11.11 -1.73
CA LEU A 50 13.69 10.33 -1.71
C LEU A 50 13.43 8.89 -1.27
N ILE A 51 12.64 8.67 -0.21
CA ILE A 51 12.24 7.32 0.21
C ILE A 51 11.47 6.63 -0.91
N HIS A 52 10.55 7.33 -1.57
CA HIS A 52 9.83 6.79 -2.72
C HIS A 52 10.72 6.54 -3.94
N THR A 53 11.85 7.24 -4.10
CA THR A 53 12.80 7.05 -5.22
C THR A 53 13.74 5.86 -4.98
N ILE A 54 14.02 5.53 -3.72
CA ILE A 54 14.91 4.43 -3.35
C ILE A 54 14.13 3.14 -3.14
N PHE A 55 12.98 3.23 -2.47
CA PHE A 55 12.21 2.08 -1.99
C PHE A 55 10.77 2.01 -2.52
N GLY A 56 10.33 2.99 -3.31
CA GLY A 56 8.93 3.11 -3.71
C GLY A 56 8.58 2.36 -4.99
N ILE A 57 7.29 2.05 -5.13
CA ILE A 57 6.65 1.66 -6.38
C ILE A 57 5.54 2.66 -6.69
N ASN A 58 5.39 3.00 -7.96
CA ASN A 58 4.27 3.81 -8.44
C ASN A 58 3.21 2.90 -9.04
N ILE A 59 2.02 2.93 -8.44
CA ILE A 59 0.89 2.10 -8.85
C ILE A 59 -0.24 2.99 -9.30
N GLU A 60 -0.85 2.65 -10.43
CA GLU A 60 -2.12 3.23 -10.87
C GLU A 60 -3.26 2.27 -10.57
N THR A 61 -4.24 2.74 -9.81
CA THR A 61 -5.50 2.04 -9.56
C THR A 61 -6.61 2.73 -10.34
N SER A 62 -7.29 1.98 -11.19
CA SER A 62 -8.40 2.45 -12.03
C SER A 62 -9.68 1.74 -11.66
N ILE A 63 -10.74 2.52 -11.43
CA ILE A 63 -12.08 2.02 -11.14
C ILE A 63 -13.02 2.44 -12.27
N LYS A 64 -13.66 1.46 -12.91
CA LYS A 64 -14.61 1.65 -13.99
C LYS A 64 -16.01 1.23 -13.56
N CYS A 65 -16.94 2.19 -13.53
CA CYS A 65 -18.34 1.92 -13.24
C CYS A 65 -18.97 1.01 -14.31
N ARG A 66 -19.67 -0.06 -13.92
CA ARG A 66 -20.35 -0.96 -14.87
C ARG A 66 -21.62 -0.36 -15.51
N ILE A 67 -22.22 0.66 -14.87
CA ILE A 67 -23.49 1.26 -15.34
C ILE A 67 -23.21 2.39 -16.34
N CYS A 68 -22.45 3.41 -15.93
CA CYS A 68 -22.22 4.60 -16.76
C CYS A 68 -20.87 4.59 -17.49
N LEU A 69 -20.09 3.52 -17.34
CA LEU A 69 -18.79 3.28 -17.98
C LEU A 69 -17.72 4.35 -17.70
N THR A 70 -17.99 5.25 -16.75
CA THR A 70 -17.02 6.28 -16.34
C THR A 70 -15.90 5.61 -15.56
N GLU A 71 -14.68 5.97 -15.91
CA GLU A 71 -13.45 5.43 -15.33
C GLU A 71 -12.69 6.55 -14.61
N THR A 72 -12.21 6.24 -13.40
CA THR A 72 -11.38 7.13 -12.59
C THR A 72 -10.12 6.39 -12.22
N SER A 73 -8.96 6.97 -12.56
CA SER A 73 -7.65 6.45 -12.17
C SER A 73 -6.98 7.34 -11.13
N LYS A 74 -6.18 6.72 -10.27
CA LYS A 74 -5.36 7.41 -9.28
C LYS A 74 -4.00 6.72 -9.20
N GLN A 75 -2.94 7.52 -9.25
CA GLN A 75 -1.58 7.05 -8.97
C GLN A 75 -1.25 7.24 -7.49
N ASN A 76 -0.62 6.23 -6.90
CA ASN A 76 -0.12 6.26 -5.53
C ASN A 76 1.28 5.65 -5.49
N TYR A 77 2.13 6.22 -4.62
CA TYR A 77 3.43 5.63 -4.31
C TYR A 77 3.33 4.78 -3.05
N GLU A 78 3.81 3.54 -3.12
CA GLU A 78 3.87 2.62 -1.98
C GLU A 78 5.32 2.24 -1.69
N SER A 79 5.71 2.15 -0.42
CA SER A 79 7.06 1.71 -0.02
C SER A 79 7.18 0.19 0.15
N ILE A 80 6.05 -0.53 0.17
CA ILE A 80 6.01 -1.97 0.34
C ILE A 80 4.94 -2.54 -0.59
N TRP A 81 5.33 -3.48 -1.43
CA TRP A 81 4.40 -4.20 -2.29
C TRP A 81 3.83 -5.42 -1.56
N SER A 82 2.56 -5.36 -1.17
CA SER A 82 1.93 -6.47 -0.44
C SER A 82 1.18 -7.43 -1.36
N ILE A 83 1.74 -8.62 -1.55
CA ILE A 83 1.25 -9.66 -2.45
C ILE A 83 0.52 -10.76 -1.70
N SER A 84 -0.72 -11.06 -2.09
CA SER A 84 -1.47 -12.21 -1.61
C SER A 84 -0.85 -13.50 -2.16
N ILE A 85 -0.60 -14.49 -1.30
CA ILE A 85 0.00 -15.78 -1.72
C ILE A 85 -0.89 -17.00 -1.47
N ASN A 86 -2.03 -16.82 -0.80
CA ASN A 86 -2.88 -17.95 -0.35
C ASN A 86 -3.41 -18.83 -1.50
N SER A 87 -3.44 -18.28 -2.71
CA SER A 87 -3.98 -18.95 -3.91
C SER A 87 -2.93 -19.18 -5.00
N TYR A 88 -1.65 -18.91 -4.73
CA TYR A 88 -0.61 -18.88 -5.77
C TYR A 88 0.65 -19.65 -5.37
N PHE A 89 1.27 -20.33 -6.33
CA PHE A 89 2.40 -21.24 -6.10
C PHE A 89 3.76 -20.57 -6.26
N ASN A 90 3.81 -19.38 -6.85
CA ASN A 90 5.02 -18.60 -7.04
C ASN A 90 4.73 -17.10 -7.03
N LEU A 91 5.79 -16.30 -6.89
CA LEU A 91 5.69 -14.85 -6.82
C LEU A 91 5.07 -14.26 -8.10
N GLN A 92 5.46 -14.75 -9.29
CA GLN A 92 4.95 -14.25 -10.56
C GLN A 92 3.42 -14.30 -10.61
N GLN A 93 2.83 -15.43 -10.23
CA GLN A 93 1.37 -15.57 -10.17
C GLN A 93 0.71 -14.59 -9.21
N GLY A 94 1.33 -14.33 -8.05
CA GLY A 94 0.84 -13.33 -7.11
C GLY A 94 0.92 -11.90 -7.65
N LEU A 95 1.96 -11.58 -8.42
CA LEU A 95 2.12 -10.29 -9.09
C LEU A 95 1.12 -10.12 -10.25
N ASP A 96 0.91 -11.18 -11.04
CA ASP A 96 -0.08 -11.18 -12.12
C ASP A 96 -1.49 -11.00 -11.55
N ALA A 97 -1.79 -11.65 -10.43
CA ALA A 97 -3.04 -11.48 -9.70
C ALA A 97 -3.21 -10.08 -9.11
N PHE A 98 -2.14 -9.51 -8.54
CA PHE A 98 -2.15 -8.14 -8.05
C PHE A 98 -2.52 -7.13 -9.15
N CYS A 99 -2.02 -7.35 -10.37
CA CYS A 99 -2.32 -6.53 -11.54
C CYS A 99 -3.60 -6.94 -12.30
N SER A 100 -4.35 -7.93 -11.79
CA SER A 100 -5.55 -8.42 -12.46
C SER A 100 -6.73 -7.46 -12.26
N VAL A 101 -7.74 -7.61 -13.11
CA VAL A 101 -8.99 -6.87 -12.96
C VAL A 101 -9.90 -7.63 -12.00
N GLU A 102 -10.34 -6.96 -10.94
CA GLU A 102 -11.28 -7.49 -9.96
C GLU A 102 -12.62 -6.75 -10.05
N GLU A 103 -13.71 -7.41 -9.65
CA GLU A 103 -15.04 -6.80 -9.60
C GLU A 103 -15.39 -6.44 -8.15
N LEU A 104 -15.66 -5.16 -7.93
CA LEU A 104 -16.14 -4.62 -6.66
C LEU A 104 -17.63 -4.92 -6.52
N ALA A 105 -17.97 -5.86 -5.64
CA ALA A 105 -19.33 -6.37 -5.41
C ALA A 105 -19.63 -6.53 -3.91
N GLY A 106 -20.91 -6.75 -3.57
CA GLY A 106 -21.34 -6.93 -2.18
C GLY A 106 -21.05 -5.70 -1.32
N ASP A 107 -20.34 -5.89 -0.21
CA ASP A 107 -19.97 -4.81 0.70
C ASP A 107 -18.96 -3.82 0.10
N ASP A 108 -18.15 -4.28 -0.85
CA ASP A 108 -17.09 -3.53 -1.51
C ASP A 108 -17.57 -2.71 -2.74
N MET A 109 -18.89 -2.66 -2.99
CA MET A 109 -19.44 -1.88 -4.11
C MET A 109 -19.01 -0.41 -4.10
N PHE A 110 -18.59 0.06 -5.28
CA PHE A 110 -18.09 1.41 -5.49
C PHE A 110 -19.23 2.44 -5.55
N PHE A 111 -19.07 3.59 -4.88
CA PHE A 111 -19.99 4.71 -5.01
C PHE A 111 -19.64 5.55 -6.25
N CYS A 112 -20.45 5.46 -7.30
CA CYS A 112 -20.25 6.25 -8.51
C CYS A 112 -20.88 7.64 -8.38
N SER A 113 -20.07 8.71 -8.41
CA SER A 113 -20.53 10.09 -8.32
C SER A 113 -21.50 10.50 -9.45
N LYS A 114 -21.31 9.94 -10.66
CA LYS A 114 -22.19 10.19 -11.81
C LYS A 114 -23.55 9.49 -11.69
N CYS A 115 -23.57 8.25 -11.20
CA CYS A 115 -24.81 7.50 -10.95
C CYS A 115 -25.46 7.87 -9.61
N ARG A 116 -24.71 8.53 -8.71
CA ARG A 116 -25.09 8.89 -7.34
C ARG A 116 -25.56 7.71 -6.49
N THR A 117 -25.00 6.54 -6.71
CA THR A 117 -25.34 5.31 -5.97
C THR A 117 -24.17 4.31 -5.94
N LYS A 118 -24.26 3.31 -5.05
CA LYS A 118 -23.35 2.16 -5.05
C LYS A 118 -23.64 1.27 -6.25
N VAL A 119 -22.59 0.88 -6.95
CA VAL A 119 -22.66 0.11 -8.20
C VAL A 119 -21.58 -0.95 -8.21
N LEU A 120 -21.80 -2.00 -9.01
CA LEU A 120 -20.72 -2.87 -9.43
C LEU A 120 -19.71 -2.06 -10.26
N ALA A 121 -18.43 -2.29 -10.00
CA ALA A 121 -17.35 -1.64 -10.73
C ALA A 121 -16.21 -2.61 -10.96
N LEU A 122 -15.44 -2.37 -12.01
CA LEU A 122 -14.18 -3.07 -12.24
C LEU A 122 -13.05 -2.24 -11.66
N GLN A 123 -12.27 -2.83 -10.78
CA GLN A 123 -11.02 -2.27 -10.29
C GLN A 123 -9.86 -2.96 -10.99
N SER A 124 -8.88 -2.19 -11.44
CA SER A 124 -7.65 -2.71 -12.03
C SER A 124 -6.46 -1.96 -11.48
N THR A 125 -5.35 -2.65 -11.34
CA THR A 125 -4.12 -2.12 -10.76
C THR A 125 -2.98 -2.34 -11.72
N LYS A 126 -2.13 -1.33 -11.90
CA LYS A 126 -0.97 -1.38 -12.79
C LYS A 126 0.25 -0.83 -12.09
N LEU A 127 1.38 -1.53 -12.22
CA LEU A 127 2.68 -1.00 -11.86
C LEU A 127 3.14 -0.04 -12.98
N ILE A 128 3.33 1.23 -12.64
CA ILE A 128 3.79 2.28 -13.57
C ILE A 128 5.32 2.32 -13.59
N ASP A 129 5.94 2.36 -12.42
CA ASP A 129 7.37 2.32 -12.23
C ASP A 129 7.73 1.71 -10.87
N ALA A 130 9.00 1.32 -10.72
CA ALA A 130 9.53 0.77 -9.48
C ALA A 130 10.96 1.27 -9.23
N SER A 131 11.26 1.51 -7.96
CA SER A 131 12.58 1.95 -7.50
C SER A 131 13.64 0.85 -7.56
N PRO A 132 14.94 1.19 -7.44
CA PRO A 132 16.03 0.22 -7.48
C PRO A 132 15.96 -0.84 -6.38
N VAL A 133 15.37 -0.53 -5.23
CA VAL A 133 15.16 -1.49 -4.14
C VAL A 133 13.66 -1.63 -3.90
N ILE A 134 13.16 -2.86 -3.93
CA ILE A 134 11.73 -3.13 -3.76
C ILE A 134 11.53 -4.04 -2.56
N PHE A 135 10.65 -3.64 -1.65
CA PHE A 135 10.18 -4.50 -0.58
C PHE A 135 8.91 -5.23 -1.01
N ILE A 136 8.98 -6.57 -1.09
CA ILE A 136 7.82 -7.41 -1.35
C ILE A 136 7.41 -8.09 -0.05
N HIS A 137 6.24 -7.72 0.44
CA HIS A 137 5.60 -8.36 1.58
C HIS A 137 4.63 -9.45 1.09
N LEU A 138 4.86 -10.69 1.51
CA LEU A 138 3.95 -11.80 1.20
C LEU A 138 2.90 -11.91 2.31
N LYS A 139 1.63 -11.62 1.99
CA LYS A 139 0.50 -11.72 2.92
C LYS A 139 0.25 -13.18 3.29
N ARG A 140 0.93 -13.64 4.34
CA ARG A 140 0.88 -15.02 4.86
C ARG A 140 -0.16 -15.22 5.96
N PHE A 141 -0.56 -14.13 6.62
CA PHE A 141 -1.47 -14.17 7.74
C PHE A 141 -2.87 -13.79 7.26
N VAL A 142 -3.85 -14.63 7.61
CA VAL A 142 -5.27 -14.37 7.40
C VAL A 142 -5.92 -14.46 8.75
N TYR A 143 -6.76 -13.48 9.08
CA TYR A 143 -7.54 -13.52 10.30
C TYR A 143 -8.71 -14.48 10.11
N ASP A 144 -8.66 -15.62 10.78
CA ASP A 144 -9.78 -16.57 10.81
C ASP A 144 -10.74 -16.16 11.94
N LYS A 145 -11.92 -15.65 11.58
CA LYS A 145 -13.00 -15.39 12.54
C LYS A 145 -13.59 -16.74 12.93
N LYS A 146 -13.14 -17.29 14.07
CA LYS A 146 -13.85 -18.37 14.76
C LYS A 146 -15.24 -17.93 15.22
#